data_AF-A0A9D7GHE0-F1
#
_entry.id   AF-A0A9D7GHE0-F1
#
_cell.length_a   1.000
_cell.length_b   1.000
_cell.length_c   1.000
_cell.angle_alpha   90.00
_cell.angle_beta   90.00
_cell.angle_gamma   90.00
#
_symmetry.space_group_name_H-M   'P 1'
#
loop_
_entity.id
_entity.type
_entity.pdbx_description
1 polymer ?
#
loop_
_entity_poly.entity_id
_entity_poly.type
_entity_poly.pdbx_seq_one_letter_code
_entity_poly.pdbx_strand_id
1 'polypeptide(L)'
;MAFEHRNHFALIGAVLAAGSLLGRALQRMRLPPLAQASLFTALLLAMGGATLLRSSSWRDNLTLLRTGTELAPDSARAWFSLCGTYFLRGGGTEAGPGNPSLDVAIDTCSKGSAAVPYAINSPALLVVMKTIRGDVSPGDWEYLQRRMETVPMTFDNRWSPRVLTTNFAKGVSLDKKQLIRLLDTLARRAPLSRDEYTTLGYFVLDNMAEPDAAITYFTKAISTATLHDPYPRKLANELKARGHADLAARIEHVHAQQRRGSPQP
;
A
#
# COMPACT_ATOMS: atom_id res chain seq x y z
N MET A 1 10.53 4.72 0.26
CA MET A 1 11.38 4.21 -0.85
C MET A 1 12.70 5.00 -0.97
N ALA A 2 13.25 5.53 0.12
CA ALA A 2 14.50 6.32 0.09
C ALA A 2 15.78 5.50 0.38
N PHE A 3 15.66 4.18 0.57
CA PHE A 3 16.79 3.30 0.88
C PHE A 3 17.40 2.60 -0.36
N GLU A 4 16.67 2.43 -1.46
CA GLU A 4 17.25 1.83 -2.67
C GLU A 4 18.27 2.75 -3.36
N HIS A 5 18.07 4.08 -3.31
CA HIS A 5 18.98 5.03 -3.97
C HIS A 5 20.28 5.31 -3.20
N ARG A 6 20.43 4.86 -1.95
CA ARG A 6 21.59 5.21 -1.10
C ARG A 6 22.76 4.24 -1.23
N ASN A 7 22.59 3.08 -1.87
CA ASN A 7 23.64 2.06 -1.92
C ASN A 7 24.58 2.19 -3.14
N HIS A 8 24.30 3.09 -4.09
CA HIS A 8 25.12 3.20 -5.31
C HIS A 8 26.55 3.66 -5.02
N PHE A 9 26.75 4.54 -4.02
CA PHE A 9 28.08 5.05 -3.72
C PHE A 9 28.99 4.02 -3.04
N ALA A 10 28.44 3.22 -2.12
CA ALA A 10 29.17 2.13 -1.47
C ALA A 10 29.60 1.03 -2.46
N LEU A 11 28.80 0.79 -3.50
CA LEU A 11 29.10 -0.18 -4.55
C LEU A 11 30.35 0.21 -5.39
N ILE A 12 30.61 1.51 -5.58
CA ILE A 12 31.83 1.95 -6.29
C ILE A 12 33.08 1.49 -5.54
N GLY A 13 33.11 1.68 -4.21
CA GLY A 13 34.21 1.23 -3.38
C GLY A 13 34.41 -0.29 -3.43
N ALA A 14 33.31 -1.05 -3.37
CA ALA A 14 33.37 -2.51 -3.49
C ALA A 14 33.92 -2.97 -4.85
N VAL A 15 33.51 -2.34 -5.94
CA VAL A 15 34.00 -2.65 -7.31
C VAL A 15 35.49 -2.35 -7.43
N LEU A 16 35.95 -1.21 -6.92
CA LEU A 16 37.38 -0.84 -6.92
C LEU A 16 38.22 -1.81 -6.08
N ALA A 17 37.72 -2.20 -4.90
CA ALA A 17 38.40 -3.16 -4.04
C ALA A 17 38.51 -4.55 -4.70
N ALA A 18 37.42 -5.05 -5.28
CA ALA A 18 37.42 -6.31 -6.02
C ALA A 18 38.36 -6.28 -7.24
N GLY A 19 38.35 -5.18 -8.00
CA GLY A 19 39.26 -4.97 -9.12
C GLY A 19 40.74 -4.99 -8.69
N SER A 20 41.07 -4.36 -7.57
CA SER A 20 42.43 -4.35 -7.00
C SER A 20 42.88 -5.74 -6.54
N LEU A 21 42.01 -6.49 -5.86
CA LEU A 21 42.29 -7.87 -5.44
C LEU A 21 42.49 -8.80 -6.64
N LEU A 22 41.63 -8.68 -7.67
CA LEU A 22 41.77 -9.45 -8.90
C LEU A 22 43.09 -9.12 -9.61
N GLY A 23 43.46 -7.83 -9.71
CA GLY A 23 44.74 -7.42 -10.29
C GLY A 23 45.94 -8.05 -9.57
N ARG A 24 45.95 -8.03 -8.23
CA ARG A 24 47.00 -8.68 -7.43
C ARG A 24 47.04 -10.21 -7.62
N ALA A 25 45.89 -10.86 -7.70
CA ALA A 25 45.80 -12.30 -7.95
C ALA A 25 46.40 -12.67 -9.31
N LEU A 26 46.05 -11.93 -10.37
CA LEU A 26 46.58 -12.15 -11.72
C LEU A 26 48.10 -11.91 -11.81
N GLN A 27 48.62 -10.92 -11.07
CA GLN A 27 50.06 -10.69 -10.93
C GLN A 27 50.76 -11.87 -10.23
N ARG A 28 50.17 -12.42 -9.17
CA ARG A 28 50.72 -13.59 -8.46
C ARG A 28 50.76 -14.84 -9.35
N MET A 29 49.83 -14.95 -10.29
CA MET A 29 49.81 -16.00 -11.32
C MET A 29 50.80 -15.75 -12.48
N ARG A 30 51.56 -14.65 -12.45
CA ARG A 30 52.54 -14.26 -13.48
C ARG A 30 51.94 -14.17 -14.90
N LEU A 31 50.67 -13.79 -15.01
CA LEU A 31 50.05 -13.59 -16.32
C LEU A 31 50.66 -12.39 -17.04
N PRO A 32 50.94 -12.47 -18.36
CA PRO A 32 51.48 -11.34 -19.10
C PRO A 32 50.47 -10.18 -19.12
N PRO A 33 50.93 -8.91 -19.19
CA PRO A 33 50.04 -7.74 -19.11
C PRO A 33 48.89 -7.75 -20.13
N LEU A 34 49.16 -8.25 -21.34
CA LEU A 34 48.15 -8.37 -22.39
C LEU A 34 47.00 -9.32 -21.99
N ALA A 35 47.33 -10.48 -21.39
CA ALA A 35 46.32 -11.44 -20.92
C ALA A 35 45.49 -10.87 -19.76
N GLN A 36 46.13 -10.12 -18.86
CA GLN A 36 45.41 -9.41 -17.79
C GLN A 36 44.42 -8.40 -18.38
N ALA A 37 44.87 -7.56 -19.31
CA ALA A 37 44.03 -6.58 -19.99
C ALA A 37 42.85 -7.24 -20.71
N SER A 38 43.10 -8.30 -21.49
CA SER A 38 42.03 -9.06 -22.17
C SER A 38 41.01 -9.64 -21.19
N LEU A 39 41.45 -10.20 -20.06
CA LEU A 39 40.55 -10.73 -19.04
C LEU A 39 39.70 -9.62 -18.40
N PHE A 40 40.30 -8.48 -18.07
CA PHE A 40 39.56 -7.32 -17.55
C PHE A 40 38.56 -6.78 -18.56
N THR A 41 38.94 -6.63 -19.82
CA THR A 41 38.02 -6.20 -20.90
C THR A 41 36.88 -7.20 -21.09
N ALA A 42 37.17 -8.50 -21.10
CA ALA A 42 36.14 -9.55 -21.20
C ALA A 42 35.16 -9.50 -20.02
N LEU A 43 35.67 -9.33 -18.79
CA LEU A 43 34.84 -9.19 -17.59
C LEU A 43 33.96 -7.93 -17.66
N LEU A 44 34.52 -6.79 -18.06
CA LEU A 44 33.77 -5.55 -18.24
C LEU A 44 32.70 -5.67 -19.31
N LEU A 45 32.99 -6.30 -20.45
CA LEU A 45 32.02 -6.57 -21.50
C LEU A 45 30.92 -7.51 -21.03
N ALA A 46 31.26 -8.56 -20.27
CA ALA A 46 30.29 -9.50 -19.70
C ALA A 46 29.36 -8.80 -18.68
N MET A 47 29.92 -8.02 -17.76
CA MET A 47 29.14 -7.27 -16.77
C MET A 47 28.31 -6.14 -17.42
N GLY A 48 28.90 -5.43 -18.38
CA GLY A 48 28.20 -4.41 -19.17
C GLY A 48 27.06 -5.01 -19.98
N GLY A 49 27.30 -6.15 -20.64
CA GLY A 49 26.28 -6.91 -21.36
C GLY A 49 25.16 -7.40 -20.44
N ALA A 50 25.48 -8.00 -19.30
CA ALA A 50 24.48 -8.41 -18.30
C ALA A 50 23.68 -7.21 -17.77
N THR A 51 24.32 -6.06 -17.58
CA THR A 51 23.65 -4.82 -17.17
C THR A 51 22.72 -4.29 -18.25
N LEU A 52 23.13 -4.34 -19.53
CA LEU A 52 22.29 -3.96 -20.66
C LEU A 52 21.10 -4.91 -20.84
N LEU A 53 21.30 -6.22 -20.68
CA LEU A 53 20.22 -7.19 -20.68
C LEU A 53 19.24 -6.92 -19.54
N ARG A 54 19.74 -6.65 -18.33
CA ARG A 54 18.87 -6.31 -17.19
C ARG A 54 18.18 -4.96 -17.36
N SER A 55 18.86 -3.94 -17.87
CA SER A 55 18.25 -2.63 -18.12
C SER A 55 17.17 -2.70 -19.20
N SER A 56 17.31 -3.61 -20.18
CA SER A 56 16.26 -3.85 -21.17
C SER A 56 14.96 -4.36 -20.53
N SER A 57 15.03 -5.17 -19.47
CA SER A 57 13.85 -5.61 -18.71
C SER A 57 13.16 -4.47 -17.95
N TRP A 58 13.87 -3.36 -17.72
CA TRP A 58 13.34 -2.16 -17.06
C TRP A 58 12.75 -1.16 -18.04
N ARG A 59 12.91 -1.39 -19.36
CA ARG A 59 12.39 -0.51 -20.40
C ARG A 59 10.86 -0.40 -20.35
N ASP A 60 10.20 -1.46 -19.91
CA ASP A 60 8.75 -1.53 -19.76
C ASP A 60 8.41 -1.92 -18.32
N ASN A 61 7.68 -1.05 -17.63
CA ASN A 61 7.28 -1.26 -16.24
C ASN A 61 6.50 -2.57 -16.06
N LEU A 62 5.72 -2.97 -17.07
CA LEU A 62 4.96 -4.21 -17.02
C LEU A 62 5.88 -5.43 -17.04
N THR A 63 6.86 -5.46 -17.94
CA THR A 63 7.90 -6.50 -18.01
C THR A 63 8.69 -6.60 -16.71
N LEU A 64 9.07 -5.46 -16.12
CA LEU A 64 9.76 -5.41 -14.84
C LEU A 64 8.93 -6.06 -13.72
N LEU A 65 7.67 -5.67 -13.60
CA LEU A 65 6.77 -6.17 -12.55
C LEU A 65 6.46 -7.66 -12.73
N ARG A 66 6.27 -8.12 -13.97
CA ARG A 66 6.08 -9.53 -14.28
C ARG A 66 7.30 -10.35 -13.89
N THR A 67 8.49 -9.93 -14.33
CA THR A 67 9.75 -10.58 -13.92
C THR A 67 9.89 -10.56 -12.39
N GLY A 68 9.46 -9.48 -11.74
CA GLY A 68 9.42 -9.36 -10.29
C GLY A 68 8.55 -10.43 -9.62
N THR A 69 7.35 -10.69 -10.13
CA THR A 69 6.47 -11.76 -9.63
C THR A 69 7.01 -13.16 -9.93
N GLU A 70 7.75 -13.34 -11.03
CA GLU A 70 8.37 -14.62 -11.37
C GLU A 70 9.57 -14.92 -10.46
N LEU A 71 10.39 -13.90 -10.13
CA LEU A 71 11.56 -14.04 -9.25
C LEU A 71 11.21 -14.05 -7.76
N ALA A 72 10.13 -13.36 -7.36
CA ALA A 72 9.66 -13.28 -5.97
C ALA A 72 8.15 -13.55 -5.92
N PRO A 73 7.71 -14.81 -6.14
CA PRO A 73 6.30 -15.17 -6.22
C PRO A 73 5.54 -14.98 -4.91
N ASP A 74 6.24 -14.86 -3.78
CA ASP A 74 5.69 -14.54 -2.46
C ASP A 74 5.59 -13.02 -2.20
N SER A 75 6.08 -12.16 -3.10
CA SER A 75 6.05 -10.71 -2.89
C SER A 75 4.65 -10.11 -3.09
N ALA A 76 3.98 -9.82 -1.98
CA ALA A 76 2.71 -9.08 -1.94
C ALA A 76 2.74 -7.81 -2.80
N ARG A 77 3.87 -7.09 -2.75
CA ARG A 77 4.05 -5.84 -3.46
C ARG A 77 4.16 -6.05 -4.96
N ALA A 78 4.94 -7.05 -5.39
CA ALA A 78 5.12 -7.34 -6.82
C ALA A 78 3.77 -7.68 -7.47
N TRP A 79 2.98 -8.54 -6.84
CA TRP A 79 1.65 -8.92 -7.33
C TRP A 79 0.68 -7.75 -7.41
N PHE A 80 0.56 -6.97 -6.33
CA PHE A 80 -0.31 -5.79 -6.30
C PHE A 80 0.09 -4.74 -7.34
N SER A 81 1.40 -4.47 -7.47
CA SER A 81 1.91 -3.55 -8.48
C SER A 81 1.65 -4.06 -9.90
N LEU A 82 1.79 -5.36 -10.17
CA LEU A 82 1.54 -5.93 -11.48
C LEU A 82 0.06 -5.82 -11.87
N CYS A 83 -0.89 -6.24 -11.01
CA CYS A 83 -2.30 -6.10 -11.33
C CYS A 83 -2.76 -4.64 -11.39
N GLY A 84 -2.26 -3.78 -10.49
CA GLY A 84 -2.50 -2.33 -10.57
C GLY A 84 -1.99 -1.71 -11.86
N THR A 85 -0.85 -2.17 -12.38
CA THR A 85 -0.30 -1.69 -13.66
C THR A 85 -1.16 -2.12 -14.85
N TYR A 86 -1.63 -3.38 -14.88
CA TYR A 86 -2.60 -3.79 -15.90
C TYR A 86 -3.87 -2.94 -15.85
N PHE A 87 -4.43 -2.73 -14.65
CA PHE A 87 -5.63 -1.92 -14.47
C PHE A 87 -5.43 -0.48 -14.96
N LEU A 88 -4.34 0.19 -14.56
CA LEU A 88 -4.05 1.56 -14.95
C LEU A 88 -3.73 1.70 -16.44
N ARG A 89 -3.04 0.72 -17.05
CA ARG A 89 -2.73 0.72 -18.48
C ARG A 89 -3.97 0.73 -19.36
N GLY A 90 -5.07 0.11 -18.91
CA GLY A 90 -6.35 0.15 -19.60
C GLY A 90 -7.24 1.35 -19.22
N GLY A 91 -6.70 2.39 -18.58
CA GLY A 91 -7.44 3.60 -18.21
C GLY A 91 -8.02 3.60 -16.79
N GLY A 92 -7.70 2.59 -15.97
CA GLY A 92 -8.10 2.53 -14.56
C GLY A 92 -9.61 2.64 -14.36
N THR A 93 -10.01 3.41 -13.35
CA THR A 93 -11.41 3.64 -12.97
C THR A 93 -12.19 4.43 -14.03
N GLU A 94 -11.51 5.33 -14.76
CA GLU A 94 -12.16 6.23 -15.73
C GLU A 94 -12.69 5.47 -16.94
N ALA A 95 -12.00 4.41 -17.36
CA ALA A 95 -12.47 3.52 -18.41
C ALA A 95 -13.64 2.63 -17.98
N GLY A 96 -13.93 2.54 -16.68
CA GLY A 96 -15.04 1.75 -16.13
C GLY A 96 -15.02 0.28 -16.61
N PRO A 97 -16.18 -0.31 -16.94
CA PRO A 97 -16.27 -1.65 -17.50
C PRO A 97 -15.57 -1.80 -18.87
N GLY A 98 -15.33 -0.69 -19.59
CA GLY A 98 -14.69 -0.68 -20.91
C GLY A 98 -13.17 -0.75 -20.89
N ASN A 99 -12.55 -0.90 -19.71
CA ASN A 99 -11.10 -1.03 -19.57
C ASN A 99 -10.60 -2.32 -20.26
N PRO A 100 -9.79 -2.24 -21.34
CA PRO A 100 -9.40 -3.39 -22.15
C PRO A 100 -8.43 -4.35 -21.43
N SER A 101 -7.88 -3.94 -20.29
CA SER A 101 -6.97 -4.74 -19.46
C SER A 101 -7.61 -5.23 -18.17
N LEU A 102 -8.91 -5.00 -17.96
CA LEU A 102 -9.60 -5.29 -16.71
C LEU A 102 -9.56 -6.78 -16.35
N ASP A 103 -9.83 -7.66 -17.30
CA ASP A 103 -9.83 -9.11 -17.04
C ASP A 103 -8.43 -9.64 -16.70
N VAL A 104 -7.40 -9.16 -17.41
CA VAL A 104 -6.01 -9.52 -17.13
C VAL A 104 -5.59 -9.00 -15.75
N ALA A 105 -6.02 -7.79 -15.38
CA ALA A 105 -5.76 -7.22 -14.06
C ALA A 105 -6.45 -8.02 -12.95
N ILE A 106 -7.71 -8.41 -13.14
CA ILE A 106 -8.49 -9.25 -12.22
C ILE A 106 -7.83 -10.61 -12.04
N ASP A 107 -7.49 -11.31 -13.12
CA ASP A 107 -6.78 -12.61 -13.07
C ASP A 107 -5.46 -12.48 -12.32
N THR A 108 -4.68 -11.44 -12.62
CA THR A 108 -3.39 -11.19 -11.95
C THR A 108 -3.56 -10.93 -10.45
N CYS A 109 -4.52 -10.11 -10.05
CA CYS A 109 -4.80 -9.85 -8.63
C CYS A 109 -5.36 -11.09 -7.92
N SER A 110 -6.13 -11.94 -8.62
CA SER A 110 -6.61 -13.22 -8.10
C SER A 110 -5.44 -14.18 -7.82
N LYS A 111 -4.53 -14.36 -8.79
CA LYS A 111 -3.29 -15.13 -8.64
C LYS A 111 -2.43 -14.61 -7.49
N GLY A 112 -2.23 -13.30 -7.43
CA GLY A 112 -1.48 -12.66 -6.34
C GLY A 112 -2.13 -12.84 -4.97
N SER A 113 -3.46 -12.78 -4.90
CA SER A 113 -4.19 -13.08 -3.68
C SER A 113 -3.93 -14.52 -3.26
N ALA A 114 -4.05 -15.50 -4.15
CA ALA A 114 -3.78 -16.90 -3.84
C ALA A 114 -2.31 -17.17 -3.44
N ALA A 115 -1.35 -16.58 -4.15
CA ALA A 115 0.08 -16.79 -3.92
C ALA A 115 0.57 -16.18 -2.60
N VAL A 116 -0.06 -15.10 -2.14
CA VAL A 116 0.40 -14.34 -0.96
C VAL A 116 -0.71 -14.25 0.09
N PRO A 117 -0.94 -15.32 0.89
CA PRO A 117 -2.09 -15.41 1.80
C PRO A 117 -2.07 -14.39 2.95
N TYR A 118 -0.90 -13.84 3.27
CA TYR A 118 -0.73 -12.86 4.35
C TYR A 118 -0.98 -11.41 3.93
N ALA A 119 -1.26 -11.14 2.65
CA ALA A 119 -1.41 -9.79 2.11
C ALA A 119 -2.87 -9.38 1.86
N ILE A 120 -3.18 -8.09 2.04
CA ILE A 120 -4.54 -7.52 1.87
C ILE A 120 -4.68 -6.68 0.59
N ASN A 121 -3.57 -6.15 0.08
CA ASN A 121 -3.54 -5.22 -1.05
C ASN A 121 -4.14 -5.79 -2.37
N SER A 122 -3.72 -6.98 -2.81
CA SER A 122 -4.28 -7.64 -3.99
C SER A 122 -5.77 -7.97 -3.86
N PRO A 123 -6.27 -8.58 -2.77
CA PRO A 123 -7.71 -8.83 -2.63
C PRO A 123 -8.53 -7.53 -2.50
N ALA A 124 -7.98 -6.47 -1.91
CA ALA A 124 -8.65 -5.16 -1.88
C ALA A 124 -8.82 -4.57 -3.29
N LEU A 125 -7.77 -4.61 -4.12
CA LEU A 125 -7.86 -4.14 -5.51
C LEU A 125 -8.73 -5.06 -6.37
N LEU A 126 -8.72 -6.38 -6.11
CA LEU A 126 -9.59 -7.34 -6.77
C LEU A 126 -11.07 -6.99 -6.58
N VAL A 127 -11.48 -6.68 -5.35
CA VAL A 127 -12.85 -6.23 -5.04
C VAL A 127 -13.21 -5.00 -5.86
N VAL A 128 -12.34 -3.97 -5.92
CA VAL A 128 -12.57 -2.78 -6.74
C VAL A 128 -12.79 -3.13 -8.21
N MET A 129 -11.89 -3.92 -8.80
CA MET A 129 -11.96 -4.24 -10.23
C MET A 129 -13.18 -5.08 -10.58
N LYS A 130 -13.54 -6.06 -9.74
CA LYS A 130 -14.79 -6.83 -9.93
C LYS A 130 -16.02 -5.97 -9.74
N THR A 131 -16.00 -4.96 -8.85
CA THR A 131 -17.10 -3.99 -8.76
C THR A 131 -17.23 -3.18 -10.05
N ILE A 132 -16.11 -2.70 -10.61
CA ILE A 132 -16.12 -1.98 -11.89
C ILE A 132 -16.65 -2.85 -13.03
N ARG A 133 -16.27 -4.14 -13.06
CA ARG A 133 -16.76 -5.09 -14.05
C ARG A 133 -18.25 -5.44 -13.87
N GLY A 134 -18.79 -5.27 -12.66
CA GLY A 134 -20.19 -5.55 -12.31
C GLY A 134 -20.44 -6.96 -11.78
N ASP A 135 -19.39 -7.70 -11.39
CA ASP A 135 -19.48 -9.10 -10.97
C ASP A 135 -18.82 -9.38 -9.61
N VAL A 136 -18.67 -8.36 -8.77
CA VAL A 136 -18.27 -8.55 -7.37
C VAL A 136 -19.35 -9.34 -6.62
N SER A 137 -18.95 -10.38 -5.92
CA SER A 137 -19.84 -11.24 -5.14
C SER A 137 -19.71 -10.99 -3.64
N PRO A 138 -20.70 -11.40 -2.82
CA PRO A 138 -20.54 -11.42 -1.36
C PRO A 138 -19.31 -12.23 -0.91
N GLY A 139 -18.98 -13.32 -1.62
CA GLY A 139 -17.82 -14.15 -1.33
C GLY A 139 -16.48 -13.44 -1.49
N ASP A 140 -16.36 -12.48 -2.42
CA ASP A 140 -15.16 -11.66 -2.60
C ASP A 140 -14.95 -10.73 -1.39
N TRP A 141 -16.03 -10.12 -0.91
CA TRP A 141 -16.00 -9.27 0.29
C TRP A 141 -15.69 -10.07 1.54
N GLU A 142 -16.32 -11.23 1.72
CA GLU A 142 -16.02 -12.10 2.85
C GLU A 142 -14.58 -12.60 2.85
N TYR A 143 -14.03 -12.91 1.67
CA TYR A 143 -12.64 -13.30 1.54
C TYR A 143 -11.69 -12.19 2.01
N LEU A 144 -11.93 -10.96 1.55
CA LEU A 144 -11.17 -9.80 1.97
C LEU A 144 -11.32 -9.53 3.48
N GLN A 145 -12.55 -9.60 3.99
CA GLN A 145 -12.86 -9.40 5.41
C GLN A 145 -12.16 -10.44 6.29
N ARG A 146 -12.21 -11.73 5.93
CA ARG A 146 -11.51 -12.80 6.66
C ARG A 146 -10.00 -12.55 6.70
N ARG A 147 -9.40 -12.07 5.61
CA ARG A 147 -7.98 -11.67 5.63
C ARG A 147 -7.73 -10.51 6.57
N MET A 148 -8.55 -9.47 6.49
CA MET A 148 -8.47 -8.32 7.38
C MET A 148 -8.63 -8.70 8.86
N GLU A 149 -9.33 -9.79 9.17
CA GLU A 149 -9.51 -10.33 10.53
C GLU A 149 -8.35 -11.22 11.00
N THR A 150 -7.61 -11.86 10.10
CA THR A 150 -6.65 -12.92 10.46
C THR A 150 -5.18 -12.56 10.23
N VAL A 151 -4.83 -11.86 9.15
CA VAL A 151 -3.41 -11.62 8.81
C VAL A 151 -2.75 -10.60 9.76
N PRO A 152 -1.42 -10.64 9.95
CA PRO A 152 -0.72 -9.62 10.74
C PRO A 152 -0.93 -8.21 10.18
N MET A 153 -1.18 -7.24 11.06
CA MET A 153 -1.33 -5.82 10.71
C MET A 153 0.04 -5.16 10.50
N THR A 154 0.79 -5.62 9.50
CA THR A 154 1.99 -4.93 9.01
C THR A 154 1.62 -3.55 8.47
N PHE A 155 2.63 -2.70 8.28
CA PHE A 155 2.42 -1.38 7.66
C PHE A 155 1.64 -1.50 6.34
N ASP A 156 2.07 -2.38 5.43
CA ASP A 156 1.41 -2.55 4.12
C ASP A 156 -0.05 -3.03 4.24
N ASN A 157 -0.33 -3.96 5.15
CA ASN A 157 -1.69 -4.44 5.38
C ASN A 157 -2.59 -3.36 6.00
N ARG A 158 -2.05 -2.55 6.92
CA ARG A 158 -2.76 -1.41 7.52
C ARG A 158 -3.13 -0.35 6.48
N TRP A 159 -2.30 -0.15 5.46
CA TRP A 159 -2.56 0.81 4.38
C TRP A 159 -3.46 0.27 3.27
N SER A 160 -3.65 -1.04 3.17
CA SER A 160 -4.41 -1.67 2.08
C SER A 160 -5.86 -1.20 1.95
N PRO A 161 -6.63 -0.96 3.04
CA PRO A 161 -7.99 -0.42 2.94
C PRO A 161 -8.07 0.93 2.20
N ARG A 162 -6.97 1.70 2.13
CA ARG A 162 -6.91 2.96 1.36
C ARG A 162 -7.19 2.76 -0.13
N VAL A 163 -6.91 1.58 -0.67
CA VAL A 163 -7.24 1.23 -2.06
C VAL A 163 -8.76 1.34 -2.28
N LEU A 164 -9.56 0.81 -1.35
CA LEU A 164 -11.02 0.86 -1.42
C LEU A 164 -11.53 2.27 -1.22
N THR A 165 -11.06 2.98 -0.18
CA THR A 165 -11.56 4.32 0.13
C THR A 165 -11.24 5.31 -0.99
N THR A 166 -10.05 5.21 -1.59
CA THR A 166 -9.66 6.05 -2.73
C THR A 166 -10.54 5.78 -3.95
N ASN A 167 -10.84 4.51 -4.26
CA ASN A 167 -11.68 4.18 -5.42
C ASN A 167 -13.16 4.51 -5.17
N PHE A 168 -13.65 4.35 -3.95
CA PHE A 168 -14.98 4.82 -3.56
C PHE A 168 -15.13 6.34 -3.76
N ALA A 169 -14.13 7.11 -3.30
CA ALA A 169 -14.10 8.56 -3.52
C ALA A 169 -14.02 8.95 -5.01
N LYS A 170 -13.51 8.07 -5.88
CA LYS A 170 -13.53 8.22 -7.34
C LYS A 170 -14.84 7.76 -8.00
N GLY A 171 -15.86 7.38 -7.23
CA GLY A 171 -17.18 7.00 -7.72
C GLY A 171 -17.37 5.51 -8.00
N VAL A 172 -16.41 4.64 -7.65
CA VAL A 172 -16.66 3.18 -7.73
C VAL A 172 -17.74 2.81 -6.71
N SER A 173 -18.82 2.19 -7.17
CA SER A 173 -19.99 1.81 -6.38
C SER A 173 -19.72 0.60 -5.46
N LEU A 174 -18.74 0.71 -4.56
CA LEU A 174 -18.48 -0.32 -3.54
C LEU A 174 -19.63 -0.36 -2.53
N ASP A 175 -19.89 -1.55 -1.99
CA ASP A 175 -20.89 -1.72 -0.91
C ASP A 175 -20.43 -0.97 0.35
N LYS A 176 -21.20 0.07 0.73
CA LYS A 176 -20.90 0.91 1.90
C LYS A 176 -20.83 0.11 3.20
N LYS A 177 -21.74 -0.84 3.40
CA LYS A 177 -21.82 -1.62 4.65
C LYS A 177 -20.60 -2.53 4.78
N GLN A 178 -20.19 -3.17 3.69
CA GLN A 178 -18.98 -4.00 3.67
C GLN A 178 -17.72 -3.15 3.90
N LEU A 179 -17.65 -1.97 3.28
CA LEU A 179 -16.50 -1.07 3.48
C LEU A 179 -16.41 -0.56 4.92
N ILE A 180 -17.52 -0.14 5.54
CA ILE A 180 -17.55 0.26 6.96
C ILE A 180 -17.12 -0.91 7.85
N ARG A 181 -17.64 -2.12 7.62
CA ARG A 181 -17.23 -3.32 8.38
C ARG A 181 -15.72 -3.57 8.31
N LEU A 182 -15.13 -3.39 7.13
CA LEU A 182 -13.69 -3.54 6.92
C LEU A 182 -12.90 -2.45 7.68
N LEU A 183 -13.35 -1.20 7.61
CA LEU A 183 -12.74 -0.07 8.32
C LEU A 183 -12.86 -0.22 9.84
N ASP A 184 -13.97 -0.75 10.35
CA ASP A 184 -14.15 -1.06 11.77
C ASP A 184 -13.16 -2.15 12.21
N THR A 185 -12.89 -3.13 11.34
CA THR A 185 -11.91 -4.19 11.59
C THR A 185 -10.50 -3.63 11.64
N LEU A 186 -10.13 -2.74 10.71
CA LEU A 186 -8.88 -2.00 10.75
C LEU A 186 -8.73 -1.24 12.07
N ALA A 187 -9.75 -0.46 12.42
CA ALA A 187 -9.81 0.35 13.63
C ALA A 187 -9.83 -0.46 14.93
N ARG A 188 -10.05 -1.78 14.88
CA ARG A 188 -9.92 -2.68 16.04
C ARG A 188 -8.57 -3.37 16.10
N ARG A 189 -8.01 -3.76 14.94
CA ARG A 189 -6.80 -4.61 14.89
C ARG A 189 -5.50 -3.83 14.76
N ALA A 190 -5.53 -2.61 14.24
CA ALA A 190 -4.35 -1.80 14.03
C ALA A 190 -4.29 -0.63 15.02
N PRO A 191 -3.11 -0.31 15.57
CA PRO A 191 -2.91 0.95 16.27
C PRO A 191 -2.94 2.08 15.23
N LEU A 192 -4.06 2.79 15.17
CA LEU A 192 -4.21 3.99 14.36
C LEU A 192 -3.91 5.23 15.20
N SER A 193 -3.23 6.18 14.59
CA SER A 193 -3.03 7.52 15.13
C SER A 193 -4.34 8.31 15.13
N ARG A 194 -4.33 9.42 15.87
CA ARG A 194 -5.42 10.41 15.86
C ARG A 194 -5.80 10.84 14.45
N ASP A 195 -4.81 11.20 13.64
CA ASP A 195 -5.04 11.72 12.28
C ASP A 195 -5.62 10.64 11.37
N GLU A 196 -5.20 9.38 11.52
CA GLU A 196 -5.78 8.25 10.79
C GLU A 196 -7.24 8.03 11.17
N TYR A 197 -7.59 8.03 12.46
CA TYR A 197 -8.99 7.96 12.89
C TYR A 197 -9.83 9.14 12.39
N THR A 198 -9.28 10.35 12.45
CA THR A 198 -9.94 11.57 11.94
C THR A 198 -10.23 11.44 10.45
N THR A 199 -9.24 10.97 9.68
CA THR A 199 -9.35 10.75 8.23
C THR A 199 -10.44 9.73 7.92
N LEU A 200 -10.52 8.63 8.68
CA LEU A 200 -11.59 7.64 8.52
C LEU A 200 -12.96 8.24 8.84
N GLY A 201 -13.07 9.02 9.92
CA GLY A 201 -14.31 9.71 10.29
C GLY A 201 -14.81 10.63 9.19
N TYR A 202 -13.94 11.49 8.65
CA TYR A 202 -14.30 12.37 7.53
C TYR A 202 -14.61 11.61 6.26
N PHE A 203 -13.88 10.54 5.93
CA PHE A 203 -14.21 9.73 4.76
C PHE A 203 -15.62 9.12 4.87
N VAL A 204 -15.99 8.58 6.03
CA VAL A 204 -17.33 7.99 6.25
C VAL A 204 -18.41 9.08 6.25
N LEU A 205 -18.13 10.25 6.83
CA LEU A 205 -19.06 11.39 6.84
C LEU A 205 -19.27 11.95 5.43
N ASP A 206 -18.18 12.28 4.74
CA ASP A 206 -18.20 13.13 3.54
C ASP A 206 -18.40 12.31 2.27
N ASN A 207 -17.74 11.16 2.17
CA ASN A 207 -17.81 10.33 0.97
C ASN A 207 -18.98 9.35 1.05
N MET A 208 -19.23 8.73 2.21
CA MET A 208 -20.32 7.76 2.33
C MET A 208 -21.66 8.37 2.74
N ALA A 209 -21.68 9.59 3.28
CA ALA A 209 -22.86 10.19 3.87
C ALA A 209 -23.46 9.34 5.01
N GLU A 210 -22.60 8.77 5.86
CA GLU A 210 -22.98 7.89 6.98
C GLU A 210 -22.56 8.53 8.33
N PRO A 211 -23.21 9.63 8.76
CA PRO A 211 -22.79 10.41 9.93
C PRO A 211 -22.77 9.60 11.23
N ASP A 212 -23.70 8.67 11.39
CA ASP A 212 -23.76 7.79 12.56
C ASP A 212 -22.63 6.76 12.61
N ALA A 213 -22.10 6.34 11.47
CA ALA A 213 -20.91 5.49 11.43
C ALA A 213 -19.64 6.33 11.69
N ALA A 214 -19.59 7.56 11.18
CA ALA A 214 -18.44 8.46 11.31
C ALA A 214 -18.08 8.78 12.78
N ILE A 215 -19.09 8.94 13.65
CA ILE A 215 -18.88 9.27 15.07
C ILE A 215 -18.00 8.24 15.80
N THR A 216 -18.04 6.98 15.40
CA THR A 216 -17.23 5.91 15.99
C THR A 216 -15.75 6.19 15.80
N TYR A 217 -15.35 6.65 14.61
CA TYR A 217 -13.96 6.97 14.30
C TYR A 217 -13.51 8.25 14.99
N PHE A 218 -14.34 9.30 15.01
CA PHE A 218 -14.03 10.52 15.73
C PHE A 218 -13.89 10.29 17.24
N THR A 219 -14.75 9.46 17.83
CA THR A 219 -14.65 9.05 19.24
C THR A 219 -13.32 8.34 19.52
N LYS A 220 -12.90 7.43 18.63
CA LYS A 220 -11.59 6.79 18.72
C LYS A 220 -10.45 7.79 18.58
N ALA A 221 -10.53 8.76 17.66
CA ALA A 221 -9.54 9.82 17.54
C ALA A 221 -9.37 10.61 18.85
N ILE A 222 -10.48 10.99 19.50
CA ILE A 222 -10.49 11.68 20.79
C ILE A 222 -9.89 10.83 21.90
N SER A 223 -10.15 9.53 21.93
CA SER A 223 -9.57 8.62 22.94
C SER A 223 -8.04 8.52 22.88
N THR A 224 -7.43 8.93 21.76
CA THR A 224 -5.95 9.03 21.65
C THR A 224 -5.40 10.37 22.15
N ALA A 225 -6.27 11.32 22.52
CA ALA A 225 -5.88 12.64 22.98
C ALA A 225 -5.68 12.68 24.50
N THR A 226 -4.76 13.52 24.96
CA THR A 226 -4.57 13.75 26.40
C THR A 226 -5.70 14.64 26.94
N LEU A 227 -5.90 14.65 28.26
CA LEU A 227 -6.99 15.37 28.93
C LEU A 227 -7.07 16.87 28.57
N HIS A 228 -5.90 17.49 28.34
CA HIS A 228 -5.76 18.92 28.03
C HIS A 228 -5.54 19.21 26.55
N ASP A 229 -5.64 18.19 25.70
CA ASP A 229 -5.46 18.37 24.27
C ASP A 229 -6.60 19.25 23.70
N PRO A 230 -6.29 20.33 22.96
CA PRO A 230 -7.33 21.17 22.35
C PRO A 230 -8.08 20.48 21.21
N TYR A 231 -7.61 19.31 20.74
CA TYR A 231 -8.13 18.60 19.58
C TYR A 231 -9.65 18.32 19.62
N PRO A 232 -10.26 17.77 20.70
CA PRO A 232 -11.69 17.46 20.70
C PRO A 232 -12.56 18.72 20.48
N ARG A 233 -12.16 19.86 21.06
CA ARG A 233 -12.83 21.14 20.84
C ARG A 233 -12.62 21.67 19.41
N LYS A 234 -11.42 21.51 18.85
CA LYS A 234 -11.15 21.88 17.45
C LYS A 234 -12.02 21.06 16.49
N LEU A 235 -12.10 19.74 16.71
CA LEU A 235 -12.93 18.84 15.92
C LEU A 235 -14.42 19.19 16.02
N ALA A 236 -14.94 19.45 17.22
CA ALA A 236 -16.33 19.89 17.40
C ALA A 236 -16.64 21.20 16.66
N ASN A 237 -15.74 22.18 16.75
CA ASN A 237 -15.89 23.45 16.05
C ASN A 237 -15.86 23.27 14.52
N GLU A 238 -14.99 22.41 14.02
CA GLU A 238 -14.92 22.08 12.59
C GLU A 238 -16.23 21.41 12.13
N LEU A 239 -16.73 20.41 12.86
CA LEU A 239 -18.01 19.76 12.55
C LEU A 239 -19.17 20.75 12.56
N LYS A 240 -19.23 21.69 13.53
CA LYS A 240 -20.22 22.79 13.54
C LYS A 240 -20.12 23.67 12.30
N ALA A 241 -18.90 24.09 11.93
CA ALA A 241 -18.65 24.92 10.76
C ALA A 241 -19.06 24.23 9.44
N ARG A 242 -19.03 22.90 9.42
CA ARG A 242 -19.43 22.06 8.28
C ARG A 242 -20.93 21.68 8.30
N GLY A 243 -21.71 22.19 9.25
CA GLY A 243 -23.15 21.94 9.35
C GLY A 243 -23.54 20.70 10.15
N HIS A 244 -22.60 20.03 10.82
CA HIS A 244 -22.84 18.83 11.64
C HIS A 244 -22.86 19.15 13.14
N ALA A 245 -23.78 20.04 13.54
CA ALA A 245 -23.88 20.50 14.93
C ALA A 245 -24.27 19.37 15.90
N ASP A 246 -25.05 18.39 15.44
CA ASP A 246 -25.43 17.18 16.16
C ASP A 246 -24.22 16.28 16.46
N LEU A 247 -23.36 16.02 15.47
CA LEU A 247 -22.12 15.26 15.66
C LEU A 247 -21.18 16.01 16.60
N ALA A 248 -21.06 17.32 16.46
CA ALA A 248 -20.24 18.13 17.35
C ALA A 248 -20.71 18.06 18.80
N ALA A 249 -22.02 18.10 19.07
CA ALA A 249 -22.57 17.95 20.40
C ALA A 249 -22.24 16.56 21.01
N ARG A 250 -22.30 15.50 20.20
CA ARG A 250 -21.90 14.14 20.61
C ARG A 250 -20.41 14.08 20.96
N ILE A 251 -19.55 14.71 20.17
CA ILE A 251 -18.11 14.81 20.42
C ILE A 251 -17.82 15.54 21.75
N GLU A 252 -18.48 16.67 21.99
CA GLU A 252 -18.37 17.43 23.24
C GLU A 252 -18.80 16.59 24.44
N HIS A 253 -19.88 15.81 24.30
CA HIS A 253 -20.36 14.90 25.34
C HIS A 253 -19.35 13.80 25.66
N VAL A 254 -18.79 13.13 24.64
CA VAL A 254 -17.75 12.09 24.81
C VAL A 254 -16.53 12.66 25.53
N HIS A 255 -16.06 13.83 25.12
CA HIS A 255 -14.91 14.48 25.76
C HIS A 255 -15.21 14.84 27.23
N ALA A 256 -16.40 15.36 27.52
CA ALA A 256 -16.81 15.66 28.90
C ALA A 256 -16.87 14.40 29.78
N GLN A 257 -17.32 13.27 29.26
CA GLN A 257 -17.34 11.98 29.96
C GLN A 257 -15.92 11.50 30.28
N GLN A 258 -14.99 11.55 29.32
CA GLN A 258 -13.59 11.17 29.54
C GLN A 258 -12.93 12.01 30.65
N ARG A 259 -13.25 13.32 30.71
CA ARG A 259 -12.75 14.20 31.76
C ARG A 259 -13.25 13.84 33.15
N ARG A 260 -14.48 13.33 33.27
CA ARG A 260 -15.07 12.91 34.56
C ARG A 260 -14.57 11.55 35.03
N GLY A 261 -14.26 10.64 34.10
CA GLY A 261 -13.80 9.29 34.42
C GLY A 261 -12.31 9.16 34.74
N SER A 262 -11.51 10.21 34.53
CA SER A 262 -10.09 10.20 34.82
C SER A 262 -9.86 10.53 36.30
N PRO A 263 -9.19 9.67 37.11
CA PRO A 263 -8.85 10.01 38.48
C PRO A 263 -8.01 11.28 38.50
N GLN A 264 -8.36 12.24 39.37
CA GLN A 264 -7.55 13.44 39.56
C GLN A 264 -6.16 13.02 40.05
N PRO A 265 -5.06 13.52 39.43
CA PRO A 265 -3.71 13.25 39.89
C PRO A 265 -3.44 13.86 41.27
#